data_AF-A0ABD2Q7W5-F1
#
_entry.id   AF-A0ABD2Q7W5-F1
#
_cell.length_a   1.000
_cell.length_b   1.000
_cell.length_c   1.000
_cell.angle_alpha   90.00
_cell.angle_beta   90.00
_cell.angle_gamma   90.00
#
_symmetry.space_group_name_H-M   'P 1'
#
loop_
_entity.id
_entity.type
_entity.pdbx_description
1 polymer ?
#
loop_
_entity_poly.entity_id
_entity_poly.type
_entity_poly.pdbx_seq_one_letter_code
_entity_poly.pdbx_strand_id
1 'polypeptide(L)'
;MPITIFPKLPSYEGPPQSKKHKQNNSQVILPGEVIFTSGSSLITGHGTYKTASNLNEPTNAELMDTEEFNNQVAKTLCESSMHASLAGRIRTVNKLVYVEPLKARYSGNVGDTIVGRIVGVEQRRWLVDVNSYQHGILQLANVKLPGGELRRKSEDDERAMRSFMKEGDLIVAEVHDVYRDGSLQLHMPGVRTGRLGEGCFASVAPSSIKKQKLHRHQLNVPKGCGSNSNCSDDLIPHVSVGLILGCNGYVWIGPARGMALGTGTGASLLSLDSESMSKSDLFNEYLSIARVRNCVLALASSGVPVWELSVLASCEASWIEEKHLLSEPDSVISSPEYGVVSLLSRPDVRDRIMDLVKQKLGL
;
A
#
# COMPACT_ATOMS: atom_id res chain seq x y z
N MET A 1 -5.49 -42.26 9.55
CA MET A 1 -5.82 -41.23 10.57
C MET A 1 -6.87 -40.30 9.99
N PRO A 2 -7.81 -39.80 10.80
CA PRO A 2 -9.24 -39.83 10.46
C PRO A 2 -9.68 -38.67 9.57
N ILE A 3 -10.61 -38.97 8.66
CA ILE A 3 -11.45 -38.01 7.96
C ILE A 3 -12.46 -37.49 8.99
N THR A 4 -12.24 -36.28 9.49
CA THR A 4 -13.20 -35.60 10.35
C THR A 4 -14.39 -35.15 9.49
N ILE A 5 -15.47 -35.92 9.53
CA ILE A 5 -16.76 -35.54 8.95
C ILE A 5 -17.34 -34.46 9.86
N PHE A 6 -17.35 -33.21 9.40
CA PHE A 6 -18.09 -32.16 10.08
C PHE A 6 -19.60 -32.46 9.97
N PRO A 7 -20.37 -32.37 11.07
CA PRO A 7 -21.82 -32.47 10.98
C PRO A 7 -22.37 -31.32 10.13
N LYS A 8 -23.39 -31.59 9.31
CA LYS A 8 -24.17 -30.53 8.66
C LYS A 8 -24.69 -29.58 9.74
N LEU A 9 -24.19 -28.35 9.74
CA LEU A 9 -24.78 -27.28 10.55
C LEU A 9 -26.22 -27.06 10.09
N PRO A 10 -27.17 -26.85 11.03
CA PRO A 10 -28.53 -26.49 10.67
C PRO A 10 -28.51 -25.21 9.82
N SER A 11 -29.32 -25.19 8.77
CA SER A 11 -29.59 -23.99 7.97
C SER A 11 -30.15 -22.92 8.90
N TYR A 12 -29.33 -21.92 9.21
CA TYR A 12 -29.75 -20.76 9.98
C TYR A 12 -30.62 -19.90 9.06
N GLU A 13 -31.94 -20.01 9.21
CA GLU A 13 -32.86 -19.02 8.68
C GLU A 13 -32.66 -17.73 9.48
N GLY A 14 -31.96 -16.78 8.88
CA GLY A 14 -31.85 -15.43 9.43
C GLY A 14 -33.24 -14.81 9.65
N PRO A 15 -33.36 -13.85 10.58
CA PRO A 15 -34.65 -13.27 10.92
C PRO A 15 -35.31 -12.62 9.69
N PRO A 16 -36.65 -12.68 9.57
CA PRO A 16 -37.37 -12.09 8.44
C PRO A 16 -37.11 -10.58 8.39
N GLN A 17 -36.51 -10.10 7.31
CA GLN A 17 -36.20 -8.69 7.14
C GLN A 17 -37.49 -7.88 6.95
N SER A 18 -37.88 -7.16 8.00
CA SER A 18 -38.91 -6.13 7.95
C SER A 18 -38.45 -4.93 7.10
N LYS A 19 -39.40 -4.42 6.33
CA LYS A 19 -39.32 -3.33 5.34
C LYS A 19 -38.45 -2.12 5.75
N LYS A 20 -37.70 -1.64 4.75
CA LYS A 20 -37.21 -0.26 4.52
C LYS A 20 -36.61 0.46 5.74
N HIS A 21 -35.33 0.22 5.99
CA HIS A 21 -34.44 1.22 6.55
C HIS A 21 -33.26 1.47 5.61
N LYS A 22 -32.95 2.75 5.36
CA LYS A 22 -31.63 3.20 4.86
C LYS A 22 -30.60 2.73 5.89
N GLN A 23 -30.11 1.50 5.77
CA GLN A 23 -29.09 0.96 6.64
C GLN A 23 -27.74 1.55 6.20
N ASN A 24 -27.07 2.15 7.18
CA ASN A 24 -25.74 2.71 7.03
C ASN A 24 -24.78 1.66 6.44
N ASN A 25 -23.88 2.18 5.61
CA ASN A 25 -22.92 1.51 4.71
C ASN A 25 -21.81 0.73 5.45
N SER A 26 -22.10 0.10 6.59
CA SER A 26 -21.12 -0.46 7.54
C SER A 26 -21.49 -1.86 8.06
N GLN A 27 -22.29 -2.62 7.33
CA GLN A 27 -22.54 -4.01 7.69
C GLN A 27 -21.29 -4.84 7.37
N VAL A 28 -20.74 -5.47 8.40
CA VAL A 28 -19.70 -6.50 8.26
C VAL A 28 -20.39 -7.80 7.89
N ILE A 29 -19.86 -8.47 6.87
CA ILE A 29 -20.38 -9.75 6.38
C ILE A 29 -19.29 -10.81 6.47
N LEU A 30 -19.71 -12.06 6.66
CA LEU A 30 -18.85 -13.24 6.69
C LEU A 30 -18.98 -14.06 5.40
N PRO A 31 -17.97 -14.87 5.06
CA PRO A 31 -18.05 -15.78 3.92
C PRO A 31 -19.25 -16.74 4.05
N GLY A 32 -20.01 -16.87 2.98
CA GLY A 32 -21.21 -17.71 2.89
C GLY A 32 -22.51 -16.99 3.26
N GLU A 33 -22.47 -15.80 3.85
CA GLU A 33 -23.69 -15.05 4.16
C GLU A 33 -24.33 -14.48 2.89
N VAL A 34 -25.68 -14.44 2.89
CA VAL A 34 -26.47 -13.87 1.80
C VAL A 34 -26.46 -12.35 1.91
N ILE A 35 -25.94 -11.69 0.88
CA ILE A 35 -25.94 -10.22 0.73
C ILE A 35 -27.31 -9.76 0.23
N PHE A 36 -27.80 -10.37 -0.84
CA PHE A 36 -29.09 -10.05 -1.45
C PHE A 36 -29.80 -11.34 -1.86
N THR A 37 -31.04 -11.50 -1.39
CA THR A 37 -31.91 -12.65 -1.72
C THR A 37 -32.48 -12.57 -3.13
N SER A 38 -32.68 -11.38 -3.68
CA SER A 38 -33.16 -11.18 -5.05
C SER A 38 -32.48 -9.96 -5.66
N GLY A 39 -31.47 -10.21 -6.51
CA GLY A 39 -30.57 -9.18 -7.02
C GLY A 39 -30.28 -9.33 -8.51
N SER A 40 -31.32 -9.57 -9.34
CA SER A 40 -31.17 -9.77 -10.79
C SER A 40 -30.41 -8.65 -11.49
N SER A 41 -30.60 -7.40 -11.05
CA SER A 41 -29.99 -6.22 -11.66
C SER A 41 -28.61 -5.85 -11.10
N LEU A 42 -28.14 -6.53 -10.05
CA LEU A 42 -26.87 -6.25 -9.38
C LEU A 42 -25.74 -7.11 -9.97
N ILE A 43 -24.57 -6.50 -10.15
CA ILE A 43 -23.37 -7.11 -10.71
C ILE A 43 -22.47 -7.57 -9.55
N THR A 44 -21.98 -8.80 -9.63
CA THR A 44 -21.00 -9.36 -8.68
C THR A 44 -19.61 -8.77 -8.95
N GLY A 45 -19.05 -8.10 -7.95
CA GLY A 45 -17.65 -7.70 -7.91
C GLY A 45 -16.78 -8.68 -7.11
N HIS A 46 -15.60 -8.22 -6.71
CA HIS A 46 -14.69 -9.01 -5.88
C HIS A 46 -15.32 -9.34 -4.52
N GLY A 47 -15.10 -10.56 -4.03
CA GLY A 47 -15.63 -10.98 -2.74
C GLY A 47 -17.13 -11.31 -2.73
N THR A 48 -17.79 -11.33 -3.90
CA THR A 48 -19.19 -11.75 -4.04
C THR A 48 -19.35 -12.80 -5.14
N TYR A 49 -20.34 -13.67 -4.99
CA TYR A 49 -20.70 -14.66 -6.01
C TYR A 49 -22.22 -14.89 -6.00
N LYS A 50 -22.76 -15.37 -7.12
CA LYS A 50 -24.16 -15.81 -7.22
C LYS A 50 -24.17 -17.32 -7.34
N THR A 51 -25.03 -17.97 -6.57
CA THR A 51 -25.33 -19.39 -6.75
C THR A 51 -26.42 -19.49 -7.81
N ALA A 52 -26.10 -20.10 -8.95
CA ALA A 52 -27.15 -20.59 -9.83
C ALA A 52 -27.91 -21.69 -9.10
N SER A 53 -29.23 -21.57 -8.99
CA SER A 53 -30.08 -22.68 -8.53
C SER A 53 -29.80 -23.88 -9.44
N ASN A 54 -29.54 -25.03 -8.81
CA ASN A 54 -29.16 -26.28 -9.48
C ASN A 54 -30.06 -26.57 -10.70
N LEU A 55 -29.49 -26.58 -11.90
CA LEU A 55 -30.10 -27.13 -13.11
C LEU A 55 -29.98 -28.67 -13.17
N ASN A 56 -29.75 -29.34 -12.04
CA ASN A 56 -29.44 -30.77 -11.98
C ASN A 56 -30.48 -31.61 -11.23
N GLU A 57 -31.76 -31.23 -11.26
CA GLU A 57 -32.81 -32.25 -11.16
C GLU A 57 -33.22 -32.61 -12.60
N PRO A 58 -33.06 -33.88 -13.03
CA PRO A 58 -33.51 -34.30 -14.35
C PRO A 58 -35.04 -34.43 -14.31
N THR A 59 -35.76 -33.33 -14.34
CA THR A 59 -37.17 -33.34 -14.72
C THR A 59 -37.23 -33.38 -16.25
N ASN A 60 -37.34 -34.60 -16.79
CA ASN A 60 -37.78 -34.94 -18.15
C ASN A 60 -37.51 -33.88 -19.23
N ALA A 61 -36.25 -33.77 -19.65
CA ALA A 61 -35.79 -32.83 -20.68
C ALA A 61 -36.21 -33.18 -22.12
N GLU A 62 -37.13 -34.13 -22.33
CA GLU A 62 -37.48 -34.62 -23.68
C GLU A 62 -38.67 -33.91 -24.33
N LEU A 63 -39.31 -32.91 -23.69
CA LEU A 63 -40.51 -32.25 -24.23
C LEU A 63 -40.59 -30.73 -23.95
N MET A 64 -39.49 -29.99 -23.92
CA MET A 64 -39.53 -28.53 -23.73
C MET A 64 -39.04 -27.76 -24.95
N ASP A 65 -39.84 -26.80 -25.42
CA ASP A 65 -39.51 -25.91 -26.52
C ASP A 65 -38.33 -24.98 -26.16
N THR A 66 -37.48 -24.67 -27.14
CA THR A 66 -36.25 -23.86 -26.98
C THR A 66 -36.50 -22.45 -26.41
N GLU A 67 -37.68 -21.86 -26.63
CA GLU A 67 -38.04 -20.55 -26.06
C GLU A 67 -38.42 -20.63 -24.58
N GLU A 68 -39.11 -21.70 -24.14
CA GLU A 68 -39.43 -21.92 -22.73
C GLU A 68 -38.17 -22.22 -21.92
N PHE A 69 -37.24 -23.00 -22.46
CA PHE A 69 -35.95 -23.25 -21.82
C PHE A 69 -35.14 -21.95 -21.62
N ASN A 70 -35.07 -21.09 -22.64
CA ASN A 70 -34.38 -19.81 -22.55
C ASN A 70 -35.06 -18.84 -21.57
N ASN A 71 -36.40 -18.80 -21.54
CA ASN A 71 -37.16 -18.00 -20.57
C ASN A 71 -37.00 -18.53 -19.14
N GLN A 72 -36.92 -19.84 -18.95
CA GLN A 72 -36.70 -20.46 -17.65
C GLN A 72 -35.29 -20.17 -17.14
N VAL A 73 -34.26 -20.33 -17.97
CA VAL A 73 -32.87 -19.95 -17.63
C VAL A 73 -32.76 -18.45 -17.29
N ALA A 74 -33.41 -17.57 -18.06
CA ALA A 74 -33.45 -16.14 -17.78
C ALA A 74 -34.16 -15.80 -16.46
N LYS A 75 -35.23 -16.53 -16.12
CA LYS A 75 -35.96 -16.40 -14.85
C LYS A 75 -35.15 -16.91 -13.66
N THR A 76 -34.43 -18.02 -13.81
CA THR A 76 -33.55 -18.61 -12.78
C THR A 76 -32.33 -17.73 -12.50
N LEU A 77 -31.75 -17.09 -13.51
CA LEU A 77 -30.70 -16.08 -13.34
C LEU A 77 -31.20 -14.84 -12.56
N CYS A 78 -32.49 -14.50 -12.72
CA CYS A 78 -33.15 -13.37 -12.07
C CYS A 78 -33.33 -13.58 -10.55
N GLU A 79 -33.46 -14.83 -10.10
CA GLU A 79 -33.69 -15.18 -8.68
C GLU A 79 -32.43 -15.65 -7.93
N SER A 80 -31.26 -15.63 -8.59
CA SER A 80 -30.01 -16.07 -7.94
C SER A 80 -29.60 -15.15 -6.78
N SER A 81 -29.58 -15.72 -5.58
CA SER A 81 -29.13 -15.05 -4.36
C SER A 81 -27.62 -14.77 -4.43
N MET A 82 -27.24 -13.55 -4.07
CA MET A 82 -25.86 -13.11 -4.00
C MET A 82 -25.30 -13.38 -2.61
N HIS A 83 -24.13 -13.99 -2.55
CA HIS A 83 -23.42 -14.38 -1.34
C HIS A 83 -22.04 -13.72 -1.26
N ALA A 84 -21.52 -13.54 -0.05
CA ALA A 84 -20.14 -13.11 0.18
C ALA A 84 -19.17 -14.29 0.15
N SER A 85 -18.02 -14.13 -0.51
CA SER A 85 -16.90 -15.07 -0.42
C SER A 85 -15.80 -14.62 0.55
N LEU A 86 -15.80 -13.35 0.95
CA LEU A 86 -14.80 -12.77 1.85
C LEU A 86 -15.46 -12.18 3.09
N ALA A 87 -14.69 -12.13 4.19
CA ALA A 87 -15.07 -11.40 5.39
C ALA A 87 -14.71 -9.91 5.23
N GLY A 88 -15.66 -9.01 5.39
CA GLY A 88 -15.39 -7.59 5.18
C GLY A 88 -16.62 -6.70 5.19
N ARG A 89 -16.45 -5.47 4.72
CA ARG A 89 -17.54 -4.50 4.58
C ARG A 89 -18.13 -4.58 3.19
N ILE A 90 -19.45 -4.64 3.09
CA ILE A 90 -20.13 -4.61 1.80
C ILE A 90 -20.03 -3.19 1.23
N ARG A 91 -19.64 -3.07 -0.04
CA ARG A 91 -19.61 -1.83 -0.78
C ARG A 91 -20.45 -1.96 -2.04
N THR A 92 -21.33 -1.00 -2.23
CA THR A 92 -22.16 -0.90 -3.43
C THR A 92 -21.82 0.40 -4.15
N VAL A 93 -21.36 0.27 -5.40
CA VAL A 93 -21.09 1.40 -6.29
C VAL A 93 -21.94 1.21 -7.54
N ASN A 94 -22.95 2.06 -7.70
CA ASN A 94 -23.99 1.90 -8.72
C ASN A 94 -24.67 0.52 -8.61
N LYS A 95 -24.46 -0.35 -9.61
CA LYS A 95 -24.97 -1.72 -9.63
C LYS A 95 -23.92 -2.76 -9.20
N LEU A 96 -22.67 -2.37 -8.99
CA LEU A 96 -21.58 -3.26 -8.61
C LEU A 96 -21.57 -3.44 -7.10
N VAL A 97 -21.67 -4.69 -6.65
CA VAL A 97 -21.57 -5.06 -5.24
C VAL A 97 -20.31 -5.88 -5.02
N TYR A 98 -19.43 -5.40 -4.15
CA TYR A 98 -18.20 -6.08 -3.77
C TYR A 98 -18.01 -6.06 -2.26
N VAL A 99 -17.19 -6.97 -1.74
CA VAL A 99 -16.80 -6.99 -0.33
C VAL A 99 -15.39 -6.43 -0.22
N GLU A 100 -15.25 -5.38 0.59
CA GLU A 100 -13.96 -4.80 0.96
C GLU A 100 -13.41 -5.58 2.17
N PRO A 101 -12.39 -6.44 1.98
CA PRO A 101 -11.83 -7.24 3.08
C PRO A 101 -11.03 -6.35 4.04
N LEU A 102 -10.94 -6.77 5.30
CA LEU A 102 -10.17 -6.05 6.32
C LEU A 102 -8.67 -6.02 6.02
N LYS A 103 -8.15 -7.08 5.39
CA LYS A 103 -6.76 -7.21 4.97
C LYS A 103 -6.72 -7.82 3.57
N ALA A 104 -6.05 -7.14 2.65
CA ALA A 104 -5.84 -7.62 1.29
C ALA A 104 -4.39 -7.40 0.85
N ARG A 105 -3.93 -8.27 -0.06
CA ARG A 105 -2.71 -8.01 -0.84
C ARG A 105 -3.00 -6.95 -1.90
N TYR A 106 -1.95 -6.32 -2.40
CA TYR A 106 -2.07 -5.31 -3.43
C TYR A 106 -2.51 -5.94 -4.76
N SER A 107 -3.64 -5.49 -5.32
CA SER A 107 -4.19 -6.03 -6.57
C SER A 107 -3.71 -5.32 -7.84
N GLY A 108 -3.04 -4.17 -7.72
CA GLY A 108 -2.67 -3.34 -8.87
C GLY A 108 -3.82 -2.51 -9.41
N ASN A 109 -3.52 -1.28 -9.86
CA ASN A 109 -4.34 -0.53 -10.81
C ASN A 109 -3.41 0.17 -11.78
N VAL A 110 -3.86 0.36 -13.02
CA VAL A 110 -3.10 1.10 -14.04
C VAL A 110 -2.84 2.53 -13.56
N GLY A 111 -1.58 2.96 -13.64
CA GLY A 111 -1.12 4.27 -13.20
C GLY A 111 -0.72 4.36 -11.72
N ASP A 112 -0.90 3.30 -10.92
CA ASP A 112 -0.44 3.31 -9.53
C ASP A 112 1.10 3.44 -9.48
N THR A 113 1.58 4.33 -8.61
CA THR A 113 3.01 4.42 -8.27
C THR A 113 3.33 3.40 -7.19
N ILE A 114 4.34 2.56 -7.43
CA ILE A 114 4.74 1.50 -6.50
C ILE A 114 6.23 1.56 -6.20
N VAL A 115 6.59 1.07 -5.01
CA VAL A 115 7.97 0.76 -4.66
C VAL A 115 8.12 -0.76 -4.72
N GLY A 116 9.21 -1.26 -5.28
CA GLY A 116 9.44 -2.69 -5.42
C GLY A 116 10.90 -3.07 -5.23
N ARG A 117 11.15 -4.34 -4.97
CA ARG A 117 12.51 -4.90 -4.86
C ARG A 117 12.75 -5.86 -6.01
N ILE A 118 13.89 -5.75 -6.69
CA ILE A 118 14.28 -6.71 -7.72
C ILE A 118 14.54 -8.07 -7.05
N VAL A 119 13.81 -9.09 -7.48
CA VAL A 119 13.96 -10.48 -7.01
C VAL A 119 14.94 -11.24 -7.90
N GLY A 120 14.80 -11.05 -9.22
CA GLY A 120 15.58 -11.78 -10.20
C GLY A 120 15.71 -11.01 -11.51
N VAL A 121 16.80 -11.27 -12.22
CA VAL A 121 17.01 -10.83 -13.60
C VAL A 121 16.81 -12.04 -14.50
N GLU A 122 15.81 -11.98 -15.37
CA GLU A 122 15.53 -13.00 -16.38
C GLU A 122 15.80 -12.46 -17.80
N GLN A 123 15.58 -13.30 -18.81
CA GLN A 123 15.77 -12.91 -20.19
C GLN A 123 14.86 -11.72 -20.56
N ARG A 124 15.47 -10.57 -20.85
CA ARG A 124 14.80 -9.32 -21.24
C ARG A 124 13.76 -8.80 -20.25
N ARG A 125 13.76 -9.23 -18.99
CA ARG A 125 12.85 -8.73 -17.95
C ARG A 125 13.43 -8.87 -16.53
N TRP A 126 13.02 -7.98 -15.64
CA TRP A 126 13.25 -8.11 -14.20
C TRP A 126 11.96 -8.57 -13.52
N LEU A 127 12.13 -9.47 -12.54
CA LEU A 127 11.08 -9.83 -11.59
C LEU A 127 11.16 -8.90 -10.39
N VAL A 128 10.04 -8.29 -10.03
CA VAL A 128 9.96 -7.29 -8.97
C VAL A 128 8.96 -7.74 -7.92
N ASP A 129 9.39 -7.78 -6.66
CA ASP A 129 8.49 -7.94 -5.52
C ASP A 129 7.74 -6.63 -5.27
N VAL A 130 6.42 -6.70 -5.32
CA VAL A 130 5.50 -5.58 -5.27
C VAL A 130 4.38 -5.78 -4.25
N ASN A 131 4.51 -6.74 -3.31
CA ASN A 131 3.47 -7.06 -2.32
C ASN A 131 2.12 -7.50 -2.91
N SER A 132 2.13 -8.05 -4.13
CA SER A 132 0.95 -8.59 -4.81
C SER A 132 0.87 -10.11 -4.64
N TYR A 133 -0.07 -10.74 -5.35
CA TYR A 133 -0.19 -12.20 -5.45
C TYR A 133 0.95 -12.80 -6.28
N GLN A 134 1.41 -12.08 -7.29
CA GLN A 134 2.50 -12.46 -8.18
C GLN A 134 3.59 -11.38 -8.21
N HIS A 135 4.78 -11.73 -8.71
CA HIS A 135 5.82 -10.73 -8.96
C HIS A 135 5.42 -9.82 -10.13
N GLY A 136 5.73 -8.54 -10.00
CA GLY A 136 5.62 -7.60 -11.10
C GLY A 136 6.68 -7.88 -12.16
N ILE A 137 6.31 -7.72 -13.43
CA ILE A 137 7.18 -7.94 -14.57
C ILE A 137 7.59 -6.57 -15.12
N LEU A 138 8.89 -6.27 -15.03
CA LEU A 138 9.47 -5.07 -15.62
C LEU A 138 10.27 -5.46 -16.87
N GLN A 139 9.75 -5.13 -18.05
CA GLN A 139 10.42 -5.50 -19.29
C GLN A 139 11.61 -4.61 -19.63
N LEU A 140 12.62 -5.23 -20.24
CA LEU A 140 13.60 -4.68 -21.18
C LEU A 140 13.13 -3.35 -21.77
N ALA A 141 12.07 -3.47 -22.58
CA ALA A 141 11.47 -2.43 -23.40
C ALA A 141 10.89 -1.24 -22.61
N ASN A 142 10.52 -1.42 -21.35
CA ASN A 142 9.76 -0.43 -20.58
C ASN A 142 10.61 0.44 -19.65
N VAL A 143 11.93 0.27 -19.66
CA VAL A 143 12.88 1.05 -18.85
C VAL A 143 13.63 2.07 -19.71
N LYS A 144 13.79 3.31 -19.24
CA LYS A 144 14.77 4.23 -19.84
C LYS A 144 16.16 3.93 -19.32
N LEU A 145 17.03 3.50 -20.24
CA LEU A 145 18.44 3.24 -19.97
C LEU A 145 19.20 4.56 -19.78
N PRO A 146 20.31 4.56 -19.03
CA PRO A 146 21.12 5.76 -18.85
C PRO A 146 21.71 6.19 -20.20
N GLY A 147 21.68 7.48 -20.48
CA GLY A 147 22.06 8.06 -21.77
C GLY A 147 20.90 8.68 -22.55
N GLY A 148 19.64 8.39 -22.17
CA GLY A 148 18.44 9.03 -22.75
C GLY A 148 18.26 8.81 -24.25
N GLU A 149 19.07 7.95 -24.86
CA GLU A 149 19.09 7.72 -26.30
C GLU A 149 17.86 6.91 -26.69
N LEU A 150 17.05 7.46 -27.60
CA LEU A 150 15.91 6.77 -28.19
C LEU A 150 16.42 5.78 -29.26
N ARG A 151 17.09 4.71 -28.82
CA ARG A 151 17.55 3.63 -29.69
C ARG A 151 16.85 2.32 -29.38
N ARG A 152 16.87 1.41 -30.36
CA ARG A 152 16.43 0.02 -30.14
C ARG A 152 17.36 -0.62 -29.10
N LYS A 153 16.76 -1.38 -28.19
CA LYS A 153 17.48 -2.14 -27.17
C LYS A 153 18.18 -3.31 -27.85
N SER A 154 19.49 -3.36 -27.63
CA SER A 154 20.43 -4.30 -28.24
C SER A 154 20.63 -5.53 -27.36
N GLU A 155 21.27 -6.56 -27.92
CA GLU A 155 21.69 -7.75 -27.16
C GLU A 155 22.74 -7.41 -26.08
N ASP A 156 23.52 -6.34 -26.28
CA ASP A 156 24.45 -5.85 -25.26
C ASP A 156 23.71 -5.27 -24.05
N ASP A 157 22.57 -4.61 -24.27
CA ASP A 157 21.71 -4.13 -23.16
C ASP A 157 21.09 -5.30 -22.39
N GLU A 158 20.77 -6.40 -23.08
CA GLU A 158 20.30 -7.65 -22.46
C GLU A 158 21.41 -8.27 -21.58
N ARG A 159 22.65 -8.29 -22.06
CA ARG A 159 23.81 -8.76 -21.28
C ARG A 159 24.14 -7.85 -20.11
N ALA A 160 23.91 -6.54 -20.26
CA ALA A 160 24.18 -5.53 -19.25
C ALA A 160 23.04 -5.33 -18.24
N MET A 161 21.92 -6.06 -18.33
CA MET A 161 20.75 -5.88 -17.45
C MET A 161 21.10 -5.85 -15.95
N ARG A 162 21.97 -6.76 -15.52
CA ARG A 162 22.42 -6.85 -14.11
C ARG A 162 23.28 -5.66 -13.68
N SER A 163 23.95 -4.95 -14.60
CA SER A 163 24.69 -3.73 -14.27
C SER A 163 23.77 -2.54 -14.00
N PHE A 164 22.59 -2.48 -14.62
CA PHE A 164 21.62 -1.41 -14.36
C PHE A 164 20.89 -1.62 -13.03
N MET A 165 20.33 -2.82 -12.85
CA MET A 165 19.58 -3.22 -11.67
C MET A 165 19.82 -4.70 -11.38
N LYS A 166 20.27 -4.98 -10.16
CA LYS A 166 20.55 -6.33 -9.67
C LYS A 166 19.57 -6.75 -8.58
N GLU A 167 19.60 -8.04 -8.27
CA GLU A 167 18.82 -8.65 -7.21
C GLU A 167 19.03 -7.90 -5.88
N GLY A 168 17.94 -7.55 -5.21
CA GLY A 168 17.94 -6.77 -3.97
C GLY A 168 17.84 -5.25 -4.14
N ASP A 169 18.04 -4.70 -5.34
CA ASP A 169 17.88 -3.27 -5.57
C ASP A 169 16.42 -2.84 -5.38
N LEU A 170 16.23 -1.66 -4.79
CA LEU A 170 14.91 -1.03 -4.69
C LEU A 170 14.66 -0.13 -5.90
N ILE A 171 13.44 -0.18 -6.41
CA ILE A 171 12.99 0.63 -7.54
C ILE A 171 11.68 1.33 -7.21
N VAL A 172 11.45 2.45 -7.85
CA VAL A 172 10.13 3.04 -8.00
C VAL A 172 9.67 2.86 -9.45
N ALA A 173 8.48 2.31 -9.62
CA ALA A 173 7.89 2.04 -10.92
C ALA A 173 6.42 2.45 -10.92
N GLU A 174 5.84 2.52 -12.11
CA GLU A 174 4.41 2.70 -12.29
C GLU A 174 3.82 1.42 -12.91
N VAL A 175 2.58 1.10 -12.54
CA VAL A 175 1.85 -0.01 -13.16
C VAL A 175 1.36 0.44 -14.53
N HIS A 176 1.87 -0.20 -15.58
CA HIS A 176 1.48 0.05 -16.96
C HIS A 176 0.19 -0.69 -17.32
N ASP A 177 0.12 -1.97 -16.97
CA ASP A 177 -1.05 -2.81 -17.26
C ASP A 177 -1.23 -3.90 -16.19
N VAL A 178 -2.45 -4.44 -16.09
CA VAL A 178 -2.82 -5.55 -15.19
C VAL A 178 -3.41 -6.67 -16.04
N TYR A 179 -2.69 -7.79 -16.10
CA TYR A 179 -3.12 -8.96 -16.88
C TYR A 179 -4.25 -9.73 -16.20
N ARG A 180 -4.95 -10.58 -16.95
CA ARG A 180 -6.13 -11.34 -16.48
C ARG A 180 -5.81 -12.33 -15.35
N ASP A 181 -4.58 -12.81 -15.29
CA ASP A 181 -4.04 -13.68 -14.23
C ASP A 181 -3.65 -12.90 -12.96
N GLY A 182 -3.78 -11.57 -12.96
CA GLY A 182 -3.38 -10.68 -11.87
C GLY A 182 -1.90 -10.29 -11.90
N SER A 183 -1.15 -10.68 -12.94
CA SER A 183 0.24 -10.24 -13.12
C SER A 183 0.29 -8.75 -13.45
N LEU A 184 1.26 -8.04 -12.88
CA LEU A 184 1.41 -6.60 -13.06
C LEU A 184 2.55 -6.31 -14.04
N GLN A 185 2.24 -5.61 -15.14
CA GLN A 185 3.26 -5.08 -16.04
C GLN A 185 3.72 -3.72 -15.53
N LEU A 186 5.03 -3.58 -15.32
CA LEU A 186 5.64 -2.36 -14.81
C LEU A 186 6.34 -1.58 -15.93
N HIS A 187 6.43 -0.27 -15.76
CA HIS A 187 7.26 0.59 -16.60
C HIS A 187 8.01 1.65 -15.79
N MET A 188 9.13 2.11 -16.35
CA MET A 188 10.01 3.11 -15.74
C MET A 188 10.38 4.18 -16.78
N PRO A 189 9.48 5.14 -17.05
CA PRO A 189 9.70 6.24 -17.98
C PRO A 189 10.75 7.27 -17.52
N GLY A 190 11.39 7.12 -16.36
CA GLY A 190 12.64 7.78 -15.98
C GLY A 190 12.54 9.21 -15.42
N VAL A 191 11.37 9.86 -15.41
CA VAL A 191 11.23 11.22 -14.86
C VAL A 191 10.97 11.20 -13.36
N ARG A 192 10.17 10.23 -12.90
CA ARG A 192 9.79 10.05 -11.48
C ARG A 192 9.94 8.59 -11.02
N THR A 193 10.49 7.76 -11.91
CA THR A 193 10.68 6.31 -11.76
C THR A 193 12.14 5.97 -12.04
N GLY A 194 12.64 4.88 -11.47
CA GLY A 194 14.07 4.60 -11.46
C GLY A 194 14.49 3.76 -10.25
N ARG A 195 15.78 3.44 -10.21
CA ARG A 195 16.40 2.77 -9.07
C ARG A 195 16.56 3.76 -7.91
N LEU A 196 16.17 3.33 -6.71
CA LEU A 196 16.28 4.10 -5.50
C LEU A 196 17.67 3.92 -4.87
N GLY A 197 18.24 5.03 -4.39
CA GLY A 197 19.53 5.04 -3.71
C GLY A 197 19.41 4.78 -2.22
N GLU A 198 20.39 5.30 -1.47
CA GLU A 198 20.46 5.18 -0.02
C GLU A 198 19.19 5.69 0.67
N GLY A 199 18.76 4.95 1.68
CA GLY A 199 17.53 5.23 2.43
C GLY A 199 17.12 4.01 3.23
N CYS A 200 15.93 4.06 3.78
CA CYS A 200 15.30 2.96 4.48
C CYS A 200 14.00 2.53 3.79
N PHE A 201 13.71 1.25 3.90
CA PHE A 201 12.51 0.62 3.40
C PHE A 201 11.57 0.29 4.57
N ALA A 202 10.28 0.54 4.38
CA ALA A 202 9.23 0.16 5.31
C ALA A 202 8.09 -0.51 4.54
N SER A 203 7.47 -1.52 5.16
CA SER A 203 6.30 -2.20 4.63
C SER A 203 5.12 -2.00 5.57
N VAL A 204 4.01 -1.54 5.00
CA VAL A 204 2.71 -1.38 5.66
C VAL A 204 1.64 -2.09 4.85
N ALA A 205 0.43 -2.23 5.40
CA ALA A 205 -0.68 -2.77 4.63
C ALA A 205 -1.00 -1.83 3.44
N PRO A 206 -1.27 -2.35 2.23
CA PRO A 206 -1.63 -1.51 1.09
C PRO A 206 -2.85 -0.61 1.36
N SER A 207 -3.79 -1.09 2.18
CA SER A 207 -4.99 -0.33 2.59
C SER A 207 -4.68 0.84 3.53
N SER A 208 -3.52 0.86 4.20
CA SER A 208 -3.10 1.98 5.05
C SER A 208 -2.65 3.18 4.23
N ILE A 209 -2.21 3.00 2.98
CA ILE A 209 -1.77 4.11 2.12
C ILE A 209 -2.99 4.77 1.48
N LYS A 210 -3.19 6.08 1.70
CA LYS A 210 -4.22 6.80 0.96
C LYS A 210 -3.79 7.01 -0.48
N LYS A 211 -4.67 6.69 -1.42
CA LYS A 211 -4.48 7.01 -2.84
C LYS A 211 -4.48 8.53 -3.05
N GLN A 212 -3.43 9.05 -3.67
CA GLN A 212 -3.26 10.47 -3.97
C GLN A 212 -2.79 10.66 -5.41
N LYS A 213 -2.87 11.90 -5.92
CA LYS A 213 -2.33 12.22 -7.25
C LYS A 213 -0.79 12.13 -7.27
N LEU A 214 -0.17 12.48 -6.14
CA LEU A 214 1.26 12.45 -5.95
C LEU A 214 1.56 11.52 -4.77
N HIS A 215 2.49 10.60 -4.99
CA HIS A 215 2.94 9.61 -4.01
C HIS A 215 4.41 9.84 -3.59
N ARG A 216 4.99 10.95 -4.03
CA ARG A 216 6.41 11.29 -3.93
C ARG A 216 6.51 12.67 -3.30
N HIS A 217 7.12 12.77 -2.13
CA HIS A 217 7.08 13.97 -1.30
C HIS A 217 8.46 14.29 -0.75
N GLN A 218 8.77 15.58 -0.70
CA GLN A 218 9.92 16.11 0.03
C GLN A 218 9.39 16.76 1.31
N LEU A 219 9.63 16.09 2.44
CA LEU A 219 9.16 16.53 3.74
C LEU A 219 10.21 17.41 4.40
N ASN A 220 9.80 18.55 4.97
CA ASN A 220 10.66 19.36 5.82
C ASN A 220 10.36 19.03 7.27
N VAL A 221 11.21 18.21 7.88
CA VAL A 221 11.01 17.67 9.24
C VAL A 221 11.90 18.44 10.22
N PRO A 222 11.42 18.77 11.44
CA PRO A 222 12.27 19.39 12.46
C PRO A 222 13.52 18.55 12.75
N LYS A 223 14.71 19.17 12.80
CA LYS A 223 15.94 18.50 13.27
C LYS A 223 15.78 18.07 14.72
N GLY A 224 16.30 16.90 15.09
CA GLY A 224 16.33 16.39 16.47
C GLY A 224 16.99 17.34 17.47
N CYS A 225 16.58 17.31 18.75
CA CYS A 225 17.13 18.14 19.82
C CYS A 225 18.36 17.42 20.39
N GLY A 226 19.33 17.14 19.53
CA GLY A 226 20.51 16.33 19.88
C GLY A 226 21.72 17.13 20.35
N SER A 227 21.64 18.46 20.43
CA SER A 227 22.78 19.27 20.87
C SER A 227 22.28 20.60 21.40
N ASN A 228 23.03 21.16 22.36
CA ASN A 228 22.79 22.41 23.09
C ASN A 228 22.78 23.67 22.20
N SER A 229 22.02 23.67 21.11
CA SER A 229 21.78 24.88 20.35
C SER A 229 20.73 25.69 21.08
N ASN A 230 21.18 26.80 21.69
CA ASN A 230 20.33 27.93 22.06
C ASN A 230 19.75 28.55 20.78
N CYS A 231 18.90 27.81 20.06
CA CYS A 231 18.12 28.36 18.97
C CYS A 231 16.90 29.04 19.59
N SER A 232 16.83 30.36 19.45
CA SER A 232 15.59 31.12 19.68
C SER A 232 14.44 30.48 18.89
N ASP A 233 13.25 30.52 19.48
CA ASP A 233 12.00 29.88 19.02
C ASP A 233 11.60 30.20 17.55
N ASP A 234 12.20 31.23 16.95
CA ASP A 234 11.83 31.80 15.65
C ASP A 234 12.44 31.13 14.40
N LEU A 235 13.40 30.19 14.53
CA LEU A 235 13.93 29.46 13.37
C LEU A 235 14.29 28.00 13.71
N ILE A 236 13.28 27.15 13.83
CA ILE A 236 13.45 25.70 14.00
C ILE A 236 14.21 25.17 12.77
N PRO A 237 15.41 24.58 12.93
CA PRO A 237 16.13 24.07 11.79
C PRO A 237 15.45 22.80 11.26
N HIS A 238 15.20 22.75 9.95
CA HIS A 238 14.56 21.62 9.29
C HIS A 238 15.57 20.76 8.49
N VAL A 239 15.25 19.48 8.32
CA VAL A 239 15.89 18.56 7.38
C VAL A 239 14.89 18.21 6.28
N SER A 240 15.33 18.26 5.03
CA SER A 240 14.55 17.71 3.92
C SER A 240 14.74 16.19 3.83
N VAL A 241 13.67 15.45 4.09
CA VAL A 241 13.59 13.99 3.97
C VAL A 241 12.74 13.65 2.76
N GLY A 242 13.23 12.73 1.93
CA GLY A 242 12.46 12.16 0.83
C GLY A 242 11.54 11.04 1.27
N LEU A 243 10.30 11.04 0.79
CA LEU A 243 9.27 10.03 1.07
C LEU A 243 8.61 9.57 -0.23
N ILE A 244 8.53 8.26 -0.43
CA ILE A 244 7.80 7.63 -1.53
C ILE A 244 6.82 6.62 -0.95
N LEU A 245 5.54 6.88 -1.11
CA LEU A 245 4.44 6.04 -0.64
C LEU A 245 3.93 5.17 -1.79
N GLY A 246 4.42 3.95 -1.95
CA GLY A 246 3.87 3.04 -2.95
C GLY A 246 2.43 2.62 -2.64
N CYS A 247 1.55 2.63 -3.63
CA CYS A 247 0.15 2.15 -3.50
C CYS A 247 0.06 0.69 -3.00
N ASN A 248 1.15 -0.06 -3.13
CA ASN A 248 1.30 -1.43 -2.68
C ASN A 248 1.69 -1.57 -1.19
N GLY A 249 1.76 -0.48 -0.45
CA GLY A 249 2.16 -0.47 0.96
C GLY A 249 3.68 -0.56 1.17
N TYR A 250 4.47 -0.53 0.11
CA TYR A 250 5.92 -0.39 0.21
C TYR A 250 6.29 1.09 0.20
N VAL A 251 7.07 1.48 1.20
CA VAL A 251 7.44 2.85 1.47
C VAL A 251 8.96 2.95 1.46
N TRP A 252 9.48 3.94 0.73
CA TRP A 252 10.88 4.31 0.79
C TRP A 252 11.01 5.68 1.45
N ILE A 253 11.96 5.81 2.36
CA ILE A 253 12.25 7.05 3.08
C ILE A 253 13.76 7.23 3.05
N GLY A 254 14.25 8.37 2.61
CA GLY A 254 15.68 8.60 2.47
C GLY A 254 16.02 10.07 2.46
N PRO A 255 17.29 10.40 2.20
CA PRO A 255 17.68 11.79 2.01
C PRO A 255 16.97 12.38 0.80
N ALA A 256 16.65 13.67 0.82
CA ALA A 256 15.95 14.31 -0.31
C ALA A 256 16.75 14.20 -1.63
N ARG A 257 18.08 14.24 -1.56
CA ARG A 257 18.97 13.96 -2.71
C ARG A 257 18.74 12.57 -3.31
N GLY A 258 18.46 11.57 -2.46
CA GLY A 258 18.18 10.19 -2.88
C GLY A 258 16.88 10.05 -3.70
N MET A 259 16.04 11.09 -3.72
CA MET A 259 14.87 11.12 -4.58
C MET A 259 15.12 11.61 -6.00
N ALA A 260 16.27 12.26 -6.26
CA ALA A 260 16.65 12.73 -7.58
C ALA A 260 17.01 11.53 -8.45
N LEU A 261 15.98 10.88 -8.98
CA LEU A 261 16.11 9.90 -10.06
C LEU A 261 16.41 10.73 -11.31
N GLY A 262 17.70 11.00 -11.54
CA GLY A 262 18.12 11.56 -12.82
C GLY A 262 17.60 10.71 -13.97
N THR A 263 17.60 11.27 -15.18
CA THR A 263 17.23 10.58 -16.43
C THR A 263 18.06 9.32 -16.75
N GLY A 264 19.00 8.94 -15.88
CA GLY A 264 19.74 7.69 -15.94
C GLY A 264 19.42 6.78 -14.77
N THR A 265 19.25 5.49 -15.08
CA THR A 265 19.14 4.36 -14.16
C THR A 265 20.46 4.10 -13.41
N GLY A 266 21.01 5.12 -12.77
CA GLY A 266 22.25 5.08 -12.01
C GLY A 266 22.14 5.95 -10.77
N ALA A 267 21.98 5.31 -9.62
CA ALA A 267 22.02 5.93 -8.29
C ALA A 267 23.43 6.48 -7.92
N SER A 268 24.29 6.74 -8.91
CA SER A 268 25.73 7.01 -8.73
C SER A 268 26.04 8.48 -8.41
N LEU A 269 25.06 9.39 -8.42
CA LEU A 269 25.27 10.80 -8.12
C LEU A 269 25.30 11.11 -6.60
N LEU A 270 24.90 10.16 -5.75
CA LEU A 270 24.71 10.41 -4.30
C LEU A 270 26.00 10.33 -3.48
N SER A 271 27.02 9.63 -3.97
CA SER A 271 28.29 9.47 -3.27
C SER A 271 29.12 10.76 -3.23
N LEU A 272 28.98 11.65 -4.23
CA LEU A 272 29.75 12.89 -4.31
C LEU A 272 29.24 13.98 -3.37
N ASP A 273 27.92 14.10 -3.20
CA ASP A 273 27.35 15.12 -2.30
C ASP A 273 27.59 14.79 -0.82
N SER A 274 27.68 13.50 -0.48
CA SER A 274 27.86 13.02 0.89
C SER A 274 29.26 13.33 1.46
N GLU A 275 30.27 13.47 0.60
CA GLU A 275 31.65 13.81 1.00
C GLU A 275 31.81 15.28 1.47
N SER A 276 30.87 16.15 1.10
CA SER A 276 30.89 17.57 1.46
C SER A 276 30.17 17.90 2.79
N MET A 277 29.45 16.94 3.38
CA MET A 277 28.64 17.17 4.58
C MET A 277 29.41 16.94 5.88
N SER A 278 29.13 17.76 6.89
CA SER A 278 29.65 17.52 8.23
C SER A 278 29.05 16.22 8.81
N LYS A 279 29.82 15.52 9.65
CA LYS A 279 29.33 14.30 10.32
C LYS A 279 28.06 14.56 11.15
N SER A 280 27.93 15.77 11.70
CA SER A 280 26.76 16.19 12.49
C SER A 280 25.51 16.35 11.61
N ASP A 281 25.64 16.96 10.42
CA ASP A 281 24.51 17.12 9.51
C ASP A 281 24.03 15.77 8.96
N LEU A 282 24.97 14.89 8.64
CA LEU A 282 24.66 13.54 8.19
C LEU A 282 23.93 12.73 9.28
N PHE A 283 24.39 12.83 10.53
CA PHE A 283 23.73 12.20 11.68
C PHE A 283 22.29 12.71 11.86
N ASN A 284 22.09 14.03 11.82
CA ASN A 284 20.77 14.65 11.94
C ASN A 284 19.82 14.23 10.80
N GLU A 285 20.36 14.03 9.58
CA GLU A 285 19.59 13.53 8.46
C GLU A 285 19.10 12.11 8.68
N TYR A 286 19.98 11.19 9.08
CA TYR A 286 19.59 9.81 9.41
C TYR A 286 18.62 9.72 10.59
N LEU A 287 18.78 10.57 11.60
CA LEU A 287 17.85 10.68 12.71
C LEU A 287 16.44 11.09 12.24
N SER A 288 16.38 12.05 11.32
CA SER A 288 15.12 12.53 10.73
C SER A 288 14.46 11.45 9.86
N ILE A 289 15.25 10.71 9.07
CA ILE A 289 14.79 9.55 8.29
C ILE A 289 14.19 8.48 9.22
N ALA A 290 14.86 8.18 10.34
CA ALA A 290 14.39 7.19 11.30
C ALA A 290 13.10 7.64 12.01
N ARG A 291 12.97 8.93 12.35
CA ARG A 291 11.72 9.49 12.90
C ARG A 291 10.56 9.33 11.91
N VAL A 292 10.74 9.73 10.65
CA VAL A 292 9.72 9.58 9.59
C VAL A 292 9.31 8.12 9.44
N ARG A 293 10.26 7.19 9.45
CA ARG A 293 9.97 5.74 9.40
C ARG A 293 9.08 5.30 10.55
N ASN A 294 9.42 5.69 11.78
CA ASN A 294 8.65 5.29 12.95
C ASN A 294 7.25 5.92 12.95
N CYS A 295 7.11 7.18 12.51
CA CYS A 295 5.81 7.82 12.30
C CYS A 295 4.94 7.07 11.29
N VAL A 296 5.51 6.65 10.14
CA VAL A 296 4.78 5.86 9.12
C VAL A 296 4.28 4.54 9.70
N LEU A 297 5.13 3.82 10.43
CA LEU A 297 4.75 2.55 11.07
C LEU A 297 3.69 2.74 12.16
N ALA A 298 3.82 3.80 12.96
CA ALA A 298 2.87 4.13 14.00
C ALA A 298 1.48 4.45 13.44
N LEU A 299 1.40 5.33 12.42
CA LEU A 299 0.16 5.66 11.72
C LEU A 299 -0.54 4.40 11.20
N ALA A 300 0.21 3.53 10.51
CA ALA A 300 -0.32 2.28 9.97
C ALA A 300 -0.83 1.34 11.08
N SER A 301 -0.10 1.22 12.20
CA SER A 301 -0.49 0.38 13.33
C SER A 301 -1.74 0.88 14.07
N SER A 302 -1.95 2.20 14.08
CA SER A 302 -3.12 2.84 14.70
C SER A 302 -4.32 2.97 13.77
N GLY A 303 -4.24 2.40 12.55
CA GLY A 303 -5.33 2.45 11.57
C GLY A 303 -5.56 3.83 10.94
N VAL A 304 -4.63 4.77 11.13
CA VAL A 304 -4.68 6.11 10.53
C VAL A 304 -4.15 6.02 9.10
N PRO A 305 -4.84 6.59 8.10
CA PRO A 305 -4.36 6.57 6.73
C PRO A 305 -3.03 7.34 6.58
N VAL A 306 -2.06 6.69 5.96
CA VAL A 306 -0.73 7.22 5.68
C VAL A 306 -0.78 8.02 4.38
N TRP A 307 -0.48 9.31 4.50
CA TRP A 307 -0.33 10.27 3.40
C TRP A 307 0.67 11.35 3.82
N GLU A 308 1.09 12.23 2.93
CA GLU A 308 2.05 13.32 3.21
C GLU A 308 1.78 14.12 4.51
N LEU A 309 0.65 14.83 4.57
CA LEU A 309 0.20 15.59 5.76
C LEU A 309 0.09 14.76 7.05
N SER A 310 -0.31 13.49 7.03
CA SER A 310 -0.44 12.69 8.24
C SER A 310 0.93 12.28 8.77
N VAL A 311 1.88 12.00 7.88
CA VAL A 311 3.28 11.78 8.23
C VAL A 311 3.91 13.06 8.79
N LEU A 312 3.70 14.22 8.16
CA LEU A 312 4.19 15.51 8.66
C LEU A 312 3.62 15.84 10.04
N ALA A 313 2.30 15.73 10.20
CA ALA A 313 1.64 15.97 11.49
C ALA A 313 2.17 15.03 12.58
N SER A 314 2.44 13.76 12.25
CA SER A 314 3.03 12.81 13.19
C SER A 314 4.48 13.14 13.55
N CYS A 315 5.27 13.65 12.59
CA CYS A 315 6.64 14.08 12.86
C CYS A 315 6.67 15.31 13.77
N GLU A 316 5.79 16.28 13.55
CA GLU A 316 5.64 17.47 14.41
C GLU A 316 5.17 17.09 15.82
N ALA A 317 4.17 16.21 15.93
CA ALA A 317 3.68 15.74 17.22
C ALA A 317 4.76 14.96 17.99
N SER A 318 5.51 14.10 17.30
CA SER A 318 6.66 13.39 17.88
C SER A 318 7.76 14.34 18.35
N TRP A 319 7.98 15.44 17.63
CA TRP A 319 8.95 16.46 17.99
C TRP A 319 8.54 17.24 19.25
N ILE A 320 7.25 17.58 19.37
CA ILE A 320 6.70 18.27 20.54
C ILE A 320 6.79 17.39 21.79
N GLU A 321 6.43 16.11 21.67
CA GLU A 321 6.51 15.15 22.79
C GLU A 321 7.96 14.96 23.26
N GLU A 322 8.93 14.90 22.33
CA GLU A 322 10.36 14.87 22.66
C GLU A 322 10.79 16.09 23.46
N LYS A 323 10.39 17.31 23.04
CA LYS A 323 10.70 18.55 23.78
C LYS A 323 10.08 18.54 25.18
N HIS A 324 8.87 18.02 25.33
CA HIS A 324 8.20 17.89 26.63
C HIS A 324 8.96 16.94 27.55
N LEU A 325 9.33 15.74 27.07
CA LEU A 325 10.06 14.75 27.87
C LEU A 325 11.45 15.21 28.28
N LEU A 326 12.14 15.97 27.43
CA LEU A 326 13.45 16.57 27.76
C LEU A 326 13.35 17.71 28.78
N SER A 327 12.17 18.31 28.95
CA SER A 327 11.93 19.35 29.96
C SER A 327 11.60 18.79 31.35
N GLU A 328 11.30 17.49 31.45
CA GLU A 328 10.99 16.85 32.73
C GLU A 328 12.28 16.47 33.49
N PRO A 329 12.44 16.89 34.76
CA PRO A 329 13.68 16.74 35.52
C PRO A 329 14.02 15.29 35.91
N ASP A 330 13.07 14.35 35.82
CA ASP A 330 13.22 12.94 36.25
C ASP A 330 13.40 11.96 35.07
N SER A 331 13.68 12.45 33.86
CA SER A 331 13.78 11.57 32.68
C SER A 331 15.03 10.68 32.73
N VAL A 332 14.81 9.39 33.01
CA VAL A 332 15.82 8.31 32.91
C VAL A 332 16.14 8.05 31.43
N ILE A 333 16.78 9.01 30.77
CA ILE A 333 17.32 8.84 29.42
C ILE A 333 18.83 8.73 29.56
N SER A 334 19.32 7.50 29.64
CA SER A 334 20.76 7.20 29.80
C SER A 334 21.62 7.64 28.61
N SER A 335 21.03 8.18 27.52
CA SER A 335 21.73 8.88 26.45
C SER A 335 20.75 9.76 25.64
N PRO A 336 20.81 11.11 25.71
CA PRO A 336 19.84 11.99 25.06
C PRO A 336 19.80 11.85 23.53
N GLU A 337 20.91 11.44 22.91
CA GLU A 337 21.03 11.35 21.44
C GLU A 337 20.39 10.08 20.84
N TYR A 338 20.30 8.98 21.60
CA TYR A 338 19.80 7.68 21.11
C TYR A 338 18.40 7.33 21.63
N GLY A 339 17.99 7.89 22.78
CA GLY A 339 16.69 7.61 23.39
C GLY A 339 15.50 8.12 22.57
N VAL A 340 15.69 9.23 21.86
CA VAL A 340 14.62 10.01 21.21
C VAL A 340 13.84 9.24 20.14
N VAL A 341 14.54 8.56 19.21
CA VAL A 341 13.87 7.85 18.10
C VAL A 341 13.20 6.56 18.58
N SER A 342 13.67 6.01 19.71
CA SER A 342 13.10 4.81 20.33
C SER A 342 11.77 5.09 21.04
N LEU A 343 11.44 6.35 21.35
CA LEU A 343 10.20 6.73 22.05
C LEU A 343 8.95 6.36 21.27
N LEU A 344 8.96 6.54 19.94
CA LEU A 344 7.86 6.12 19.06
C LEU A 344 7.66 4.59 19.00
N SER A 345 8.64 3.81 19.47
CA SER A 345 8.51 2.36 19.59
C SER A 345 7.78 1.95 20.86
N ARG A 346 7.66 2.85 21.85
CA ARG A 346 6.88 2.59 23.07
C ARG A 346 5.39 2.80 22.79
N PRO A 347 4.53 1.82 23.11
CA PRO A 347 3.11 1.88 22.75
C PRO A 347 2.38 3.03 23.46
N ASP A 348 2.73 3.34 24.71
CA ASP A 348 2.15 4.43 25.50
C ASP A 348 2.38 5.80 24.85
N VAL A 349 3.62 6.09 24.47
CA VAL A 349 4.00 7.35 23.81
C VAL A 349 3.39 7.41 22.41
N ARG A 350 3.45 6.30 21.67
CA ARG A 350 2.86 6.19 20.34
C ARG A 350 1.38 6.52 20.34
N ASP A 351 0.61 5.92 21.25
CA ASP A 351 -0.84 6.10 21.28
C ASP A 351 -1.21 7.56 21.60
N ARG A 352 -0.51 8.22 22.54
CA ARG A 352 -0.65 9.66 22.81
C ARG A 352 -0.37 10.52 21.58
N ILE A 353 0.75 10.28 20.89
CA ILE A 353 1.11 11.01 19.67
C ILE A 353 0.04 10.81 18.60
N MET A 354 -0.47 9.59 18.43
CA MET A 354 -1.48 9.28 17.43
C MET A 354 -2.82 9.95 17.73
N ASP A 355 -3.19 10.11 19.00
CA ASP A 355 -4.40 10.84 19.38
C ASP A 355 -4.28 12.34 19.09
N LEU A 356 -3.12 12.95 19.34
CA LEU A 356 -2.82 14.33 18.91
C LEU A 356 -2.93 14.48 17.39
N VAL A 357 -2.40 13.49 16.64
CA VAL A 357 -2.46 13.51 15.17
C VAL A 357 -3.90 13.39 14.68
N LYS A 358 -4.72 12.48 15.24
CA LYS A 358 -6.14 12.36 14.88
C LYS A 358 -6.90 13.65 15.16
N GLN A 359 -6.68 14.26 16.33
CA GLN A 359 -7.28 15.55 16.69
C GLN A 359 -6.89 16.65 15.69
N LYS A 360 -5.60 16.73 15.31
CA LYS A 360 -5.10 17.71 14.34
C LYS A 360 -5.66 17.50 12.93
N LEU A 361 -5.87 16.25 12.52
CA LEU A 361 -6.39 15.89 11.20
C LEU A 361 -7.92 15.84 11.13
N GLY A 362 -8.62 15.93 12.28
CA GLY A 362 -10.08 15.82 12.36
C GLY A 362 -10.60 14.42 12.03
N LEU A 363 -9.87 13.37 12.45
CA LEU A 363 -10.18 11.96 12.19
C LEU A 363 -10.86 11.25 13.36
#